data_AF-A0A369VRB0-F1
#
_entry.id   AF-A0A369VRB0-F1
#
_cell.length_a   1.000
_cell.length_b   1.000
_cell.length_c   1.000
_cell.angle_alpha   90.00
_cell.angle_beta   90.00
_cell.angle_gamma   90.00
#
_symmetry.space_group_name_H-M   'P 1'
#
loop_
_entity.id
_entity.type
_entity.pdbx_description
1 polymer ?
#
loop_
_entity_poly.entity_id
_entity_poly.type
_entity_poly.pdbx_seq_one_letter_code
_entity_poly.pdbx_strand_id
1 'polypeptide(L)'
;MTDAITLGISGWFTPHGTLYHEEGRTLDEIAPEDWSNLLAHAESINFFTRAEPALPAPDARIFHLTITAGERSRELAINDPFEASELALLIRLTRRAMRDRLVLTPETLSEEAFEAIQASLRQAGQD
;
A
#
# COMPACT_ATOMS: atom_id res chain seq x y z
N MET A 1 -7.14 -8.82 17.70
CA MET A 1 -7.53 -9.01 16.26
C MET A 1 -6.29 -9.46 15.48
N THR A 2 -6.38 -9.85 14.20
CA THR A 2 -5.16 -10.14 13.40
C THR A 2 -4.60 -8.84 12.84
N ASP A 3 -3.31 -8.61 13.06
CA ASP A 3 -2.59 -7.46 12.51
C ASP A 3 -2.58 -7.53 10.98
N ALA A 4 -3.05 -6.47 10.34
CA ALA A 4 -3.26 -6.44 8.90
C ALA A 4 -3.37 -5.01 8.38
N ILE A 5 -3.10 -4.86 7.09
CA ILE A 5 -3.42 -3.67 6.31
C ILE A 5 -4.33 -4.05 5.15
N THR A 6 -5.27 -3.17 4.84
CA THR A 6 -6.10 -3.23 3.63
C THR A 6 -6.04 -1.89 2.93
N LEU A 7 -5.83 -1.90 1.62
CA LEU A 7 -5.84 -0.71 0.78
C LEU A 7 -6.82 -0.92 -0.37
N GLY A 8 -7.96 -0.24 -0.28
CA GLY A 8 -8.91 -0.03 -1.35
C GLY A 8 -8.59 1.24 -2.15
N ILE A 9 -8.91 1.23 -3.44
CA ILE A 9 -8.87 2.41 -4.29
C ILE A 9 -10.21 2.47 -5.04
N SER A 10 -10.93 3.58 -4.86
CA SER A 10 -12.11 3.91 -5.67
C SER A 10 -11.89 5.22 -6.40
N GLY A 11 -12.36 5.32 -7.63
CA GLY A 11 -12.34 6.55 -8.40
C GLY A 11 -12.80 6.31 -9.83
N TRP A 12 -12.93 7.39 -10.61
CA TRP A 12 -13.30 7.28 -12.02
C TRP A 12 -12.09 6.92 -12.86
N PHE A 13 -11.96 5.66 -13.26
CA PHE A 13 -11.10 5.30 -14.39
C PHE A 13 -11.88 4.38 -15.34
N THR A 14 -12.24 4.96 -16.48
CA THR A 14 -12.92 4.43 -17.68
C THR A 14 -14.43 4.72 -17.84
N PRO A 15 -14.96 4.77 -19.08
CA PRO A 15 -16.39 4.93 -19.40
C PRO A 15 -17.31 3.79 -18.90
N HIS A 16 -16.79 2.83 -18.13
CA HIS A 16 -17.45 1.57 -17.78
C HIS A 16 -17.95 1.49 -16.32
N GLY A 17 -17.82 2.57 -15.54
CA GLY A 17 -18.35 2.69 -14.17
C GLY A 17 -17.27 2.76 -13.07
N THR A 18 -17.70 2.74 -11.81
CA THR A 18 -16.81 2.78 -10.64
C THR A 18 -16.07 1.44 -10.49
N LEU A 19 -14.76 1.43 -10.69
CA LEU A 19 -13.91 0.30 -10.36
C LEU A 19 -13.39 0.48 -8.92
N TYR A 20 -13.79 -0.44 -8.04
CA TYR A 20 -13.20 -0.61 -6.72
C TYR A 20 -12.17 -1.74 -6.80
N HIS A 21 -10.93 -1.45 -6.43
CA HIS A 21 -9.89 -2.45 -6.27
C HIS A 21 -9.41 -2.44 -4.83
N GLU A 22 -9.39 -3.60 -4.19
CA GLU A 22 -8.95 -3.76 -2.81
C GLU A 22 -7.91 -4.87 -2.72
N GLU A 23 -6.86 -4.61 -1.95
CA GLU A 23 -5.85 -5.59 -1.62
C GLU A 23 -5.55 -5.53 -0.11
N GLY A 24 -5.35 -6.70 0.49
CA GLY A 24 -4.99 -6.86 1.89
C GLY A 24 -3.72 -7.68 2.09
N ARG A 25 -3.06 -7.47 3.23
CA ARG A 25 -1.94 -8.26 3.73
C ARG A 25 -2.06 -8.43 5.24
N THR A 26 -1.82 -9.63 5.74
CA THR A 26 -1.61 -9.86 7.17
C THR A 26 -0.15 -9.59 7.55
N LEU A 27 0.12 -9.37 8.84
CA LEU A 27 1.46 -9.04 9.34
C LEU A 27 2.54 -10.03 8.90
N ASP A 28 2.22 -11.32 8.82
CA ASP A 28 3.14 -12.38 8.37
C ASP A 28 3.49 -12.32 6.87
N GLU A 29 2.76 -11.53 6.09
CA GLU A 29 2.99 -11.33 4.66
C GLU A 29 3.80 -10.04 4.34
N ILE A 30 4.18 -9.27 5.35
CA ILE A 30 4.82 -7.95 5.22
C ILE A 30 6.23 -8.02 5.81
N ALA A 31 7.22 -7.38 5.17
CA ALA A 31 8.54 -7.29 5.79
C ALA A 31 8.46 -6.56 7.14
N PRO A 32 9.13 -7.06 8.20
CA PRO A 32 9.05 -6.45 9.53
C PRO A 32 9.45 -4.97 9.57
N GLU A 33 10.40 -4.56 8.73
CA GLU A 33 10.82 -3.16 8.61
C GLU A 33 9.72 -2.26 8.04
N ASP A 34 8.98 -2.73 7.04
CA ASP A 34 7.94 -1.96 6.39
C ASP A 34 6.69 -1.88 7.24
N TRP A 35 6.36 -2.95 7.98
CA TRP A 35 5.36 -2.90 9.03
C TRP A 35 5.72 -1.89 10.12
N SER A 36 6.95 -1.95 10.65
CA SER A 36 7.42 -1.05 11.71
C SER A 36 7.38 0.41 11.28
N ASN A 37 7.88 0.71 10.07
CA ASN A 37 7.89 2.06 9.51
C ASN A 37 6.47 2.59 9.27
N LEU A 38 5.59 1.76 8.71
CA LEU A 38 4.19 2.12 8.49
C LEU A 38 3.49 2.44 9.82
N LEU A 39 3.62 1.56 10.81
CA LEU A 39 2.95 1.73 12.10
C LEU A 39 3.50 2.94 12.84
N ALA A 40 4.83 3.13 12.89
CA ALA A 40 5.44 4.30 13.49
C ALA A 40 4.93 5.62 12.87
N HIS A 41 4.79 5.66 11.55
CA HIS A 41 4.23 6.83 10.87
C HIS A 41 2.74 7.02 11.19
N ALA A 42 1.94 5.95 11.18
CA ALA A 42 0.53 5.98 11.54
C ALA A 42 0.30 6.51 12.96
N GLU A 43 1.14 6.12 13.94
CA GLU A 43 1.11 6.69 15.29
C GLU A 43 1.43 8.18 15.29
N SER A 44 2.49 8.59 14.58
CA SER A 44 2.96 9.99 14.59
C SER A 44 1.91 10.99 14.11
N ILE A 45 0.99 10.55 13.23
CA ILE A 45 -0.10 11.37 12.69
C ILE A 45 -1.44 11.14 13.39
N ASN A 46 -1.45 10.35 14.47
CA ASN A 46 -2.62 9.93 15.22
C ASN A 46 -3.69 9.25 14.35
N PHE A 47 -3.29 8.38 13.42
CA PHE A 47 -4.18 7.76 12.42
C PHE A 47 -5.43 7.14 13.06
N PHE A 48 -5.25 6.36 14.15
CA PHE A 48 -6.35 5.63 14.80
C PHE A 48 -7.43 6.51 15.43
N THR A 49 -7.13 7.78 15.70
CA THR A 49 -8.06 8.76 16.29
C THR A 49 -8.26 9.98 15.39
N ARG A 50 -7.76 9.94 14.16
CA ARG A 50 -7.84 11.07 13.23
C ARG A 50 -9.29 11.29 12.82
N ALA A 51 -9.68 12.56 12.69
CA ALA A 51 -10.97 12.92 12.12
C ALA A 51 -11.04 12.46 10.65
N GLU A 52 -12.26 12.16 10.20
CA GLU A 52 -12.48 11.83 8.79
C GLU A 52 -12.07 13.01 7.90
N PRO A 53 -11.39 12.77 6.77
CA PRO A 53 -11.11 13.82 5.78
C PRO A 53 -12.40 14.48 5.27
N ALA A 54 -12.25 15.65 4.62
CA ALA A 54 -13.41 16.29 4.03
C ALA A 54 -14.02 15.43 2.91
N LEU A 55 -15.27 15.70 2.55
CA LEU A 55 -15.91 14.98 1.44
C LEU A 55 -15.11 15.17 0.15
N PRO A 56 -14.83 14.08 -0.60
CA PRO A 56 -14.10 14.16 -1.86
C PRO A 56 -14.82 15.01 -2.89
N ALA A 57 -14.05 15.65 -3.77
CA ALA A 57 -14.59 16.19 -5.02
C ALA A 57 -15.17 15.05 -5.88
N PRO A 58 -16.17 15.31 -6.73
CA PRO A 58 -16.82 14.27 -7.53
C PRO A 58 -15.89 13.44 -8.44
N ASP A 59 -14.74 14.00 -8.80
CA ASP A 59 -13.71 13.42 -9.65
C ASP A 59 -12.46 12.97 -8.88
N ALA A 60 -12.44 13.13 -7.55
CA ALA A 60 -11.30 12.74 -6.73
C ALA A 60 -11.14 11.22 -6.69
N ARG A 61 -9.89 10.76 -6.73
CA ARG A 61 -9.57 9.37 -6.38
C ARG A 61 -9.58 9.26 -4.85
N ILE A 62 -10.10 8.15 -4.34
CA ILE A 62 -10.20 7.89 -2.90
C ILE A 62 -9.45 6.60 -2.58
N PHE A 63 -8.58 6.68 -1.59
CA PHE A 63 -7.88 5.55 -0.99
C PHE A 63 -8.58 5.14 0.30
N HIS A 64 -9.11 3.93 0.36
CA HIS A 64 -9.71 3.37 1.57
C HIS A 64 -8.63 2.59 2.30
N LEU A 65 -8.05 3.18 3.34
CA LEU A 65 -6.96 2.56 4.10
C LEU A 65 -7.48 2.06 5.43
N THR A 66 -7.35 0.75 5.65
CA THR A 66 -7.58 0.12 6.95
C THR A 66 -6.28 -0.38 7.53
N ILE A 67 -5.99 -0.02 8.78
CA ILE A 67 -4.87 -0.56 9.56
C ILE A 67 -5.43 -1.20 10.82
N THR A 68 -5.10 -2.47 11.05
CA THR A 68 -5.36 -3.18 12.31
C THR A 68 -4.04 -3.52 12.97
N ALA A 69 -3.83 -3.05 14.20
CA ALA A 69 -2.62 -3.27 15.00
C ALA A 69 -2.99 -3.57 16.47
N GLY A 70 -2.83 -4.83 16.87
CA GLY A 70 -3.26 -5.41 18.13
C GLY A 70 -4.78 -5.32 18.31
N GLU A 71 -5.18 -4.45 19.24
CA GLU A 71 -6.59 -4.21 19.58
C GLU A 71 -7.15 -2.92 18.94
N ARG A 72 -6.34 -2.23 18.13
CA ARG A 72 -6.74 -0.99 17.44
C ARG A 72 -6.99 -1.29 15.98
N SER A 73 -8.09 -0.78 15.45
CA SER A 73 -8.40 -0.85 14.03
C SER A 73 -9.07 0.44 13.60
N ARG A 74 -8.66 0.97 12.45
CA ARG A 74 -9.26 2.16 11.86
C ARG A 74 -9.22 2.08 10.35
N GLU A 75 -10.33 2.44 9.74
CA GLU A 75 -10.47 2.74 8.32
C GLU A 75 -10.56 4.26 8.12
N LEU A 76 -9.88 4.79 7.10
CA LEU A 76 -10.02 6.17 6.64
C LEU A 76 -10.12 6.23 5.12
N ALA A 77 -11.04 7.07 4.63
CA ALA A 77 -11.15 7.41 3.22
C ALA A 77 -10.28 8.64 2.92
N ILE A 78 -9.15 8.44 2.25
CA ILE A 78 -8.15 9.47 1.97
C ILE A 78 -8.28 9.93 0.52
N ASN A 79 -8.58 11.21 0.33
CA ASN A 79 -8.73 11.82 -0.99
C ASN A 79 -7.38 12.08 -1.67
N ASP A 80 -7.34 11.92 -2.99
CA ASP A 80 -6.27 12.33 -3.90
C ASP A 80 -6.85 13.41 -4.84
N PRO A 81 -6.34 14.65 -4.80
CA PRO A 81 -5.12 15.11 -4.14
C PRO A 81 -5.18 15.10 -2.60
N PHE A 82 -4.04 14.76 -1.97
CA PHE A 82 -3.93 14.68 -0.52
C PHE A 82 -3.98 16.05 0.15
N GLU A 83 -4.85 16.20 1.15
CA GLU A 83 -4.97 17.43 1.95
C GLU A 83 -3.74 17.69 2.83
N ALA A 84 -3.02 16.62 3.20
CA ALA A 84 -1.88 16.68 4.11
C ALA A 84 -0.73 15.78 3.61
N SER A 85 0.50 16.29 3.67
CA SER A 85 1.68 15.57 3.18
C SER A 85 1.94 14.27 3.95
N GLU A 86 1.53 14.19 5.22
CA GLU A 86 1.72 12.99 6.02
C GLU A 86 0.78 11.86 5.62
N LEU A 87 -0.41 12.16 5.07
CA LEU A 87 -1.32 11.16 4.50
C LEU A 87 -0.76 10.58 3.20
N ALA A 88 -0.15 11.42 2.37
CA ALA A 88 0.54 10.97 1.15
C ALA A 88 1.68 9.99 1.50
N LEU A 89 2.46 10.31 2.53
CA LEU A 89 3.53 9.42 3.02
C LEU A 89 2.95 8.11 3.58
N LEU A 90 1.84 8.17 4.33
CA LEU A 90 1.18 6.97 4.84
C LEU A 90 0.78 6.02 3.71
N ILE A 91 0.09 6.53 2.67
CA ILE A 91 -0.31 5.73 1.50
C ILE A 91 0.91 5.14 0.78
N ARG A 92 2.02 5.88 0.69
CA ARG A 92 3.28 5.39 0.11
C ARG A 92 3.85 4.22 0.93
N LEU A 93 3.89 4.33 2.25
CA LEU A 93 4.37 3.27 3.14
C LEU A 93 3.47 2.03 3.07
N THR A 94 2.15 2.21 3.06
CA THR A 94 1.20 1.10 2.87
C THR A 94 1.46 0.39 1.55
N ARG A 95 1.60 1.12 0.44
CA ARG A 95 1.89 0.51 -0.87
C ARG A 95 3.21 -0.24 -0.88
N ARG A 96 4.22 0.24 -0.16
CA ARG A 96 5.50 -0.48 -0.01
C ARG A 96 5.28 -1.81 0.71
N ALA A 97 4.64 -1.78 1.89
CA ALA A 97 4.30 -2.96 2.66
C ALA A 97 3.45 -3.98 1.86
N MET A 98 2.57 -3.53 0.97
CA MET A 98 1.77 -4.40 0.09
C MET A 98 2.60 -5.06 -1.03
N ARG A 99 3.68 -4.40 -1.46
CA ARG A 99 4.45 -4.73 -2.67
C ARG A 99 5.59 -5.72 -2.43
N ASP A 100 5.91 -6.08 -1.19
CA ASP A 100 7.09 -6.92 -0.88
C ASP A 100 7.11 -8.29 -1.57
N ARG A 101 5.97 -8.79 -2.09
CA ARG A 101 5.94 -9.99 -2.97
C ARG A 101 6.42 -9.74 -4.42
N LEU A 102 6.78 -8.52 -4.79
CA LEU A 102 7.43 -8.21 -6.08
C LEU A 102 8.95 -8.07 -5.97
N VAL A 103 9.53 -8.17 -4.76
CA VAL A 103 10.97 -8.34 -4.61
C VAL A 103 11.25 -9.83 -4.71
N LEU A 104 11.53 -10.26 -5.94
CA LEU A 104 12.03 -11.59 -6.23
C LEU A 104 13.30 -11.83 -5.43
N THR A 105 13.20 -12.51 -4.29
CA THR A 105 14.37 -12.94 -3.54
C THR A 105 14.94 -14.20 -4.20
N PRO A 106 16.26 -14.43 -4.21
CA PRO A 106 16.83 -15.66 -4.77
C PRO A 106 16.25 -16.93 -4.15
N GLU A 107 15.72 -16.82 -2.93
CA GLU A 107 15.10 -17.91 -2.17
C GLU A 107 13.66 -18.22 -2.61
N THR A 108 12.98 -17.28 -3.28
CA THR A 108 11.60 -17.43 -3.77
C THR A 108 11.51 -17.70 -5.28
N LEU A 109 12.64 -17.59 -5.99
CA LEU A 109 12.75 -17.91 -7.40
C LEU A 109 13.39 -19.28 -7.62
N SER A 110 12.89 -20.02 -8.61
CA SER A 110 13.70 -21.12 -9.17
C SER A 110 14.98 -20.54 -9.78
N GLU A 111 16.06 -21.32 -9.75
CA GLU A 111 17.35 -20.95 -10.33
C GLU A 111 17.21 -20.50 -11.80
N GLU A 112 16.31 -21.15 -12.55
CA GLU A 112 15.97 -20.77 -13.93
C GLU A 112 15.34 -19.37 -14.05
N ALA A 113 14.43 -18.99 -13.14
CA ALA A 113 13.77 -17.69 -13.17
C ALA A 113 14.75 -16.57 -12.80
N PHE A 114 15.67 -16.83 -11.86
CA PHE A 114 16.71 -15.89 -11.47
C PHE A 114 17.71 -15.63 -12.59
N GLU A 115 18.16 -16.68 -13.28
CA GLU A 115 19.06 -16.56 -14.45
C GLU A 115 18.38 -15.82 -15.61
N ALA A 116 17.09 -16.05 -15.86
CA ALA A 116 16.34 -15.33 -16.89
C ALA A 116 16.30 -13.82 -16.62
N ILE A 117 16.06 -13.41 -15.37
CA ILE A 117 16.03 -12.00 -14.96
C ILE A 117 17.42 -11.37 -15.08
N GLN A 118 18.48 -12.07 -14.63
CA GLN A 118 19.85 -11.58 -14.79
C GLN A 118 20.26 -11.41 -16.26
N ALA A 119 19.87 -12.35 -17.13
CA ALA A 119 20.15 -12.27 -18.55
C ALA A 119 19.45 -11.07 -19.21
N SER A 120 18.19 -10.81 -18.86
CA SER A 120 17.45 -9.65 -19.37
C SER A 120 18.05 -8.32 -18.89
N LEU A 121 18.49 -8.23 -17.62
CA LEU A 121 19.14 -7.02 -17.10
C LEU A 121 20.52 -6.77 -17.75
N ARG A 122 21.28 -7.82 -18.06
CA ARG A 122 22.55 -7.71 -18.79
C ARG A 122 22.36 -7.20 -20.22
N GLN A 123 21.30 -7.61 -20.91
CA GLN A 123 20.97 -7.12 -22.25
C GLN A 123 20.53 -5.64 -22.24
N ALA A 124 19.73 -5.23 -21.26
CA ALA A 124 19.23 -3.85 -21.16
C ALA A 124 20.32 -2.81 -20.82
N GLY A 125 21.51 -3.23 -20.37
CA GLY A 125 22.66 -2.35 -20.12
C GLY A 125 23.68 -2.28 -21.25
N GLN A 126 23.41 -2.93 -22.40
CA GLN A 126 24.31 -2.95 -23.56
C GLN A 126 23.76 -2.20 -24.79
N ASP A 127 22.61 -1.55 -24.67
CA ASP A 127 22.03 -0.59 -25.63
C ASP A 127 22.27 0.86 -25.17
#